data_AF-A0A3M1P828-F1
#
_entry.id   AF-A0A3M1P828-F1
#
_cell.length_a   1.000
_cell.length_b   1.000
_cell.length_c   1.000
_cell.angle_alpha   90.00
_cell.angle_beta   90.00
_cell.angle_gamma   90.00
#
_symmetry.space_group_name_H-M   'P 1'
#
loop_
_entity.id
_entity.type
_entity.pdbx_description
1 polymer ?
#
loop_
_entity_poly.entity_id
_entity_poly.type
_entity_poly.pdbx_seq_one_letter_code
_entity_poly.pdbx_strand_id
1 'polypeptide(L)'
;PIIIVDTAVGYTWMGVLFFLANYQRLFDRWNGASSAVFEDLNRRLQDFEESRIKPITVADVSVVLGVGFLGGVACKELGAWLHQVSNPWLATAAPQLADILSNFTWMVILITTLGILFSFTPLRNIETGGASKLGYAGLFLFLTSIGAKADLRGILSAPALVLAATLWILIHISFMFAGARLLKVPMFLVAVGSQANIGGAASAPVVAAAYYKAMAPVGLLLGVLGYLVGNYAGLLCAFLLKLANG
;
A
#
# COMPACT_ATOMS: atom_id res chain seq x y z
N PRO A 1 4.05 19.11 -15.19
CA PRO A 1 4.43 18.09 -16.20
C PRO A 1 5.05 16.82 -15.57
N ILE A 2 6.18 16.94 -14.85
CA ILE A 2 6.87 15.79 -14.22
C ILE A 2 5.97 15.01 -13.25
N ILE A 3 5.29 15.70 -12.32
CA ILE A 3 4.42 15.05 -11.32
C ILE A 3 3.22 14.36 -11.98
N ILE A 4 2.69 14.93 -13.05
CA ILE A 4 1.54 14.38 -13.79
C ILE A 4 1.94 13.09 -14.52
N VAL A 5 3.10 13.10 -15.18
CA VAL A 5 3.63 11.94 -15.91
C VAL A 5 3.98 10.81 -14.94
N ASP A 6 4.67 11.13 -13.84
CA ASP A 6 5.05 10.16 -12.81
C ASP A 6 3.83 9.49 -12.18
N THR A 7 2.86 10.30 -11.76
CA THR A 7 1.60 9.83 -11.16
C THR A 7 0.79 8.98 -12.15
N ALA A 8 0.68 9.40 -13.41
CA ALA A 8 -0.10 8.68 -14.41
C ALA A 8 0.52 7.32 -14.78
N VAL A 9 1.84 7.27 -14.96
CA VAL A 9 2.57 6.05 -15.30
C VAL A 9 2.56 5.07 -14.11
N GLY A 10 2.76 5.57 -12.89
CA GLY A 10 2.63 4.79 -11.65
C GLY A 10 1.23 4.20 -11.43
N TYR A 11 0.17 4.99 -11.63
CA TYR A 11 -1.21 4.51 -11.50
C TYR A 11 -1.62 3.55 -12.61
N THR A 12 -1.11 3.75 -13.83
CA THR A 12 -1.29 2.77 -14.92
C THR A 12 -0.67 1.43 -14.52
N TRP A 13 0.55 1.45 -13.97
CA TRP A 13 1.20 0.24 -13.47
C TRP A 13 0.44 -0.41 -12.31
N MET A 14 -0.11 0.38 -11.40
CA MET A 14 -0.96 -0.12 -10.32
C MET A 14 -2.19 -0.85 -10.88
N GLY A 15 -2.85 -0.29 -11.91
CA GLY A 15 -3.94 -0.94 -12.64
C GLY A 15 -3.54 -2.29 -13.24
N VAL A 16 -2.35 -2.37 -13.85
CA VAL A 16 -1.79 -3.63 -14.36
C VAL A 16 -1.59 -4.65 -13.23
N LEU A 17 -1.09 -4.23 -12.07
CA LEU A 17 -0.89 -5.14 -10.94
C LEU A 17 -2.20 -5.67 -10.36
N PHE A 18 -3.28 -4.89 -10.37
CA PHE A 18 -4.61 -5.40 -10.03
C PHE A 18 -5.12 -6.41 -11.04
N PHE A 19 -4.91 -6.15 -12.33
CA PHE A 19 -5.23 -7.12 -13.37
C PHE A 19 -4.47 -8.43 -13.16
N LEU A 20 -3.17 -8.36 -12.85
CA LEU A 20 -2.30 -9.51 -12.60
C LEU A 20 -2.68 -10.29 -11.33
N ALA A 21 -3.38 -9.67 -10.36
CA ALA A 21 -3.88 -10.39 -9.18
C ALA A 21 -4.80 -11.57 -9.56
N ASN A 22 -5.59 -11.42 -10.63
CA ASN A 22 -6.43 -12.50 -11.17
C ASN A 22 -5.64 -13.67 -11.75
N TYR A 23 -4.37 -13.46 -12.12
CA TYR A 23 -3.49 -14.44 -12.73
C TYR A 23 -2.41 -14.97 -11.79
N GLN A 24 -2.47 -14.63 -10.50
CA GLN A 24 -1.46 -15.03 -9.50
C GLN A 24 -1.17 -16.54 -9.53
N ARG A 25 -2.20 -17.39 -9.48
CA ARG A 25 -2.02 -18.86 -9.46
C ARG A 25 -1.29 -19.40 -10.70
N LEU A 26 -1.52 -18.78 -11.85
CA LEU A 26 -0.86 -19.18 -13.10
C LEU A 26 0.62 -18.80 -13.05
N PHE A 27 0.92 -17.57 -12.62
CA PHE A 27 2.29 -17.09 -12.45
C PHE A 27 3.06 -17.91 -11.42
N ASP A 28 2.47 -18.16 -10.25
CA ASP A 28 3.13 -18.88 -9.15
C ASP A 28 3.47 -20.31 -9.57
N ARG A 29 2.56 -20.99 -10.26
CA ARG A 29 2.81 -22.33 -10.81
C ARG A 29 3.90 -22.32 -11.87
N TRP A 30 3.89 -21.35 -12.78
CA TRP A 30 4.94 -21.20 -13.79
C TRP A 30 6.31 -20.92 -13.18
N ASN A 31 6.34 -20.13 -12.10
CA ASN A 31 7.56 -19.76 -11.39
C ASN A 31 8.03 -20.84 -10.39
N GLY A 32 7.19 -21.86 -10.13
CA GLY A 32 7.43 -22.85 -9.08
C GLY A 32 7.46 -22.25 -7.67
N ALA A 33 6.75 -21.15 -7.47
CA ALA A 33 6.66 -20.45 -6.19
C ALA A 33 5.54 -21.04 -5.32
N SER A 34 5.75 -21.10 -4.01
CA SER A 34 4.71 -21.53 -3.06
C SER A 34 3.99 -20.32 -2.47
N SER A 35 2.70 -20.20 -2.74
CA SER A 35 1.78 -19.26 -2.09
C SER A 35 1.13 -19.82 -0.82
N ALA A 36 1.41 -21.08 -0.47
CA ALA A 36 0.69 -21.82 0.59
C ALA A 36 0.72 -21.12 1.96
N VAL A 37 1.83 -20.49 2.33
CA VAL A 37 1.96 -19.77 3.61
C VAL A 37 1.06 -18.53 3.63
N PHE A 38 1.01 -17.77 2.53
CA PHE A 38 0.16 -16.58 2.40
C PHE A 38 -1.32 -16.96 2.34
N GLU A 39 -1.65 -18.05 1.64
CA GLU A 39 -3.00 -18.59 1.59
C GLU A 39 -3.47 -19.12 2.95
N ASP A 40 -2.63 -19.83 3.70
CA ASP A 40 -2.97 -20.29 5.06
C ASP A 40 -3.18 -19.11 6.01
N LEU A 41 -2.31 -18.10 5.95
CA LEU A 41 -2.46 -16.90 6.77
C LEU A 41 -3.73 -16.13 6.41
N ASN A 42 -4.01 -15.95 5.12
CA ASN A 42 -5.25 -15.32 4.66
C ASN A 42 -6.49 -16.13 5.08
N ARG A 43 -6.45 -17.46 4.96
CA ARG A 43 -7.55 -18.35 5.36
C ARG A 43 -7.81 -18.28 6.87
N ARG A 44 -6.79 -18.36 7.72
CA ARG A 44 -6.96 -18.25 9.18
C ARG A 44 -7.62 -16.93 9.58
N LEU A 45 -7.28 -15.86 8.87
CA LEU A 45 -7.88 -14.54 9.11
C LEU A 45 -9.32 -14.48 8.61
N GLN A 46 -9.64 -15.09 7.46
CA GLN A 46 -11.00 -15.20 6.95
C GLN A 46 -11.92 -16.12 7.78
N ASP A 47 -11.43 -17.29 8.19
CA ASP A 47 -12.20 -18.24 9.03
C ASP A 47 -12.56 -17.60 10.38
N PHE A 48 -11.67 -16.74 10.90
CA PHE A 48 -11.94 -15.95 12.09
C PHE A 48 -13.06 -14.92 11.87
N GLU A 49 -13.14 -14.31 10.69
CA GLU A 49 -14.24 -13.43 10.29
C GLU A 49 -15.55 -14.23 10.13
N GLU A 50 -15.55 -15.31 9.34
CA GLU A 50 -16.76 -16.07 8.96
C GLU A 50 -17.45 -16.78 10.13
N SER A 51 -16.68 -17.33 11.07
CA SER A 51 -17.22 -18.04 12.25
C SER A 51 -18.04 -17.15 13.20
N ARG A 52 -18.05 -15.83 12.99
CA ARG A 52 -18.70 -14.85 13.88
C ARG A 52 -19.84 -14.04 13.24
N ILE A 53 -20.19 -14.29 11.98
CA ILE A 53 -21.09 -13.41 11.23
C ILE A 53 -22.56 -13.71 11.50
N LYS A 54 -23.31 -12.69 11.94
CA LYS A 54 -24.77 -12.66 11.99
C LYS A 54 -25.34 -11.93 10.76
N PRO A 55 -26.64 -12.07 10.43
CA PRO A 55 -27.27 -11.21 9.42
C PRO A 55 -27.04 -9.73 9.76
N ILE A 56 -26.46 -8.97 8.81
CA ILE A 56 -26.08 -7.57 9.01
C ILE A 56 -27.35 -6.71 9.04
N THR A 57 -27.54 -5.95 10.12
CA THR A 57 -28.64 -4.99 10.24
C THR A 57 -28.20 -3.57 9.88
N VAL A 58 -29.16 -2.67 9.64
CA VAL A 58 -28.87 -1.24 9.39
C VAL A 58 -28.16 -0.58 10.58
N ALA A 59 -28.49 -1.02 11.81
CA ALA A 59 -27.83 -0.54 13.01
C ALA A 59 -26.35 -0.95 13.04
N ASP A 60 -26.04 -2.20 12.68
CA ASP A 60 -24.65 -2.69 12.61
C ASP A 60 -23.84 -1.90 11.60
N VAL A 61 -24.39 -1.67 10.39
CA VAL A 61 -23.74 -0.85 9.35
C VAL A 61 -23.46 0.56 9.87
N SER A 62 -24.44 1.16 10.54
CA SER A 62 -24.32 2.53 11.08
C SER A 62 -23.24 2.63 12.16
N VAL A 63 -23.15 1.63 13.05
CA VAL A 63 -22.11 1.55 14.08
C VAL A 63 -20.73 1.35 13.45
N VAL A 64 -20.60 0.42 12.51
CA VAL A 64 -19.33 0.16 11.81
C VAL A 64 -18.85 1.43 11.10
N LEU A 65 -19.73 2.09 10.34
CA LEU A 65 -19.38 3.33 9.64
C LEU A 65 -19.05 4.45 10.63
N GLY A 66 -19.84 4.63 11.69
CA GLY A 66 -19.60 5.66 12.70
C GLY A 66 -18.25 5.49 13.39
N VAL A 67 -17.97 4.29 13.90
CA VAL A 67 -16.70 3.97 14.56
C VAL A 67 -15.53 4.04 13.56
N GLY A 68 -15.70 3.54 12.34
CA GLY A 68 -14.69 3.58 11.29
C GLY A 68 -14.32 5.01 10.88
N PHE A 69 -15.31 5.87 10.63
CA PHE A 69 -15.07 7.27 10.26
C PHE A 69 -14.50 8.09 11.42
N LEU A 70 -15.10 8.00 12.61
CA LEU A 70 -14.62 8.73 13.78
C LEU A 70 -13.21 8.28 14.16
N GLY A 71 -12.97 6.97 14.20
CA GLY A 71 -11.65 6.40 14.46
C GLY A 71 -10.62 6.80 13.42
N GLY A 72 -10.99 6.78 12.13
CA GLY A 72 -10.12 7.21 11.04
C GLY A 72 -9.74 8.69 11.12
N VAL A 73 -10.72 9.58 11.34
CA VAL A 73 -10.48 11.02 11.49
C VAL A 73 -9.65 11.31 12.75
N ALA A 74 -9.99 10.68 13.89
CA ALA A 74 -9.23 10.85 15.12
C ALA A 74 -7.77 10.40 14.96
N CYS A 75 -7.52 9.24 14.35
CA CYS A 75 -6.16 8.76 14.08
C CYS A 75 -5.40 9.66 13.12
N LYS A 76 -6.08 10.23 12.11
CA LYS A 76 -5.47 11.16 11.15
C LYS A 76 -5.02 12.45 11.83
N GLU A 77 -5.91 13.09 12.59
CA GLU A 77 -5.60 14.36 13.28
C GLU A 77 -4.57 14.14 14.39
N LEU A 78 -4.68 13.05 15.15
CA LEU A 78 -3.69 12.69 16.16
C LEU A 78 -2.34 12.35 15.53
N GLY A 79 -2.33 11.66 14.39
CA GLY A 79 -1.12 11.36 13.64
C GLY A 79 -0.41 12.61 13.12
N ALA A 80 -1.17 13.59 12.64
CA ALA A 80 -0.63 14.89 12.24
C ALA A 80 -0.07 15.67 13.43
N TRP A 81 -0.77 15.66 14.57
CA TRP A 81 -0.28 16.28 15.81
C TRP A 81 1.01 15.61 16.31
N LEU A 82 1.07 14.27 16.34
CA LEU A 82 2.27 13.53 16.71
C LEU A 82 3.44 13.85 15.78
N HIS A 83 3.20 13.92 14.47
CA HIS A 83 4.23 14.35 13.54
C HIS A 83 4.72 15.77 13.85
N GLN A 84 3.83 16.74 14.08
CA GLN A 84 4.24 18.11 14.40
C GLN A 84 5.08 18.23 15.68
N VAL A 85 4.76 17.44 16.70
CA VAL A 85 5.51 17.45 17.97
C VAL A 85 6.82 16.68 17.84
N SER A 86 6.82 15.56 17.13
CA SER A 86 7.98 14.68 17.04
C SER A 86 9.01 15.17 16.00
N ASN A 87 8.58 15.72 14.88
CA ASN A 87 9.42 16.07 13.74
C ASN A 87 10.52 17.11 14.06
N PRO A 88 10.31 18.20 14.83
CA PRO A 88 11.37 19.17 15.11
C PRO A 88 12.59 18.57 15.83
N TRP A 89 12.34 17.67 16.77
CA TRP A 89 13.40 16.95 17.49
C TRP A 89 13.96 15.80 16.65
N LEU A 90 13.10 15.05 15.95
CA LEU A 90 13.55 13.96 15.08
C LEU A 90 14.40 14.46 13.92
N ALA A 91 14.05 15.58 13.30
CA ALA A 91 14.80 16.17 12.19
C ALA A 91 16.22 16.60 12.61
N THR A 92 16.45 16.89 13.89
CA THR A 92 17.76 17.28 14.43
C THR A 92 18.54 16.10 15.01
N ALA A 93 17.88 15.22 15.78
CA ALA A 93 18.53 14.09 16.45
C ALA A 93 18.69 12.85 15.56
N ALA A 94 17.71 12.59 14.68
CA ALA A 94 17.69 11.43 13.80
C ALA A 94 16.94 11.75 12.49
N PRO A 95 17.56 12.54 11.59
CA PRO A 95 16.91 13.02 10.36
C PRO A 95 16.27 11.89 9.54
N GLN A 96 16.92 10.72 9.55
CA GLN A 96 16.47 9.53 8.84
C GLN A 96 15.10 9.03 9.34
N LEU A 97 14.85 9.10 10.65
CA LEU A 97 13.58 8.68 11.24
C LEU A 97 12.48 9.74 11.02
N ALA A 98 12.85 11.02 10.93
CA ALA A 98 11.93 12.11 10.63
C ALA A 98 11.25 11.93 9.25
N ASP A 99 12.03 11.51 8.25
CA ASP A 99 11.55 11.27 6.89
C ASP A 99 10.59 10.06 6.82
N ILE A 100 10.82 9.05 7.66
CA ILE A 100 10.00 7.83 7.72
C ILE A 100 8.66 8.11 8.40
N LEU A 101 8.69 8.85 9.52
CA LEU A 101 7.55 9.09 10.40
C LEU A 101 6.70 10.27 9.92
N SER A 102 6.22 10.18 8.68
CA SER A 102 5.28 11.12 8.08
C SER A 102 3.93 11.15 8.81
N ASN A 103 3.11 12.18 8.55
CA ASN A 103 1.71 12.25 9.00
C ASN A 103 0.95 10.95 8.70
N PHE A 104 1.15 10.41 7.49
CA PHE A 104 0.50 9.18 7.04
C PHE A 104 1.03 7.95 7.80
N THR A 105 2.35 7.85 7.99
CA THR A 105 2.98 6.77 8.75
C THR A 105 2.45 6.73 10.19
N TRP A 106 2.40 7.88 10.86
CA TRP A 106 1.84 8.00 12.21
C TRP A 106 0.36 7.64 12.27
N MET A 107 -0.44 8.12 11.31
CA MET A 107 -1.85 7.78 11.22
C MET A 107 -2.04 6.26 11.15
N VAL A 108 -1.26 5.56 10.32
CA VAL A 108 -1.44 4.11 10.22
C VAL A 108 -0.92 3.38 11.45
N ILE A 109 0.23 3.77 12.02
CA ILE A 109 0.71 3.20 13.29
C ILE A 109 -0.38 3.32 14.36
N LEU A 110 -1.01 4.48 14.47
CA LEU A 110 -2.11 4.72 15.41
C LEU A 110 -3.31 3.84 15.10
N ILE A 111 -3.80 3.81 13.87
CA ILE A 111 -5.02 3.06 13.53
C ILE A 111 -4.83 1.56 13.71
N THR A 112 -3.65 1.02 13.38
CA THR A 112 -3.36 -0.41 13.60
C THR A 112 -3.19 -0.71 15.08
N THR A 113 -2.49 0.15 15.82
CA THR A 113 -2.27 -0.05 17.26
C THR A 113 -3.58 0.03 18.03
N LEU A 114 -4.39 1.05 17.78
CA LEU A 114 -5.70 1.20 18.40
C LEU A 114 -6.66 0.10 17.96
N GLY A 115 -6.64 -0.31 16.69
CA GLY A 115 -7.41 -1.47 16.22
C GLY A 115 -7.06 -2.76 16.97
N ILE A 116 -5.77 -3.02 17.17
CA ILE A 116 -5.28 -4.17 17.96
C ILE A 116 -5.70 -4.03 19.42
N LEU A 117 -5.51 -2.86 20.04
CA LEU A 117 -5.90 -2.63 21.43
C LEU A 117 -7.41 -2.82 21.63
N PHE A 118 -8.23 -2.29 20.71
CA PHE A 118 -9.69 -2.46 20.74
C PHE A 118 -10.14 -3.89 20.42
N SER A 119 -9.31 -4.71 19.77
CA SER A 119 -9.61 -6.13 19.59
C SER A 119 -9.65 -6.91 20.92
N PHE A 120 -8.99 -6.40 21.96
CA PHE A 120 -9.05 -6.94 23.32
C PHE A 120 -10.24 -6.42 24.14
N THR A 121 -10.98 -5.43 23.64
CA THR A 121 -12.12 -4.83 24.33
C THR A 121 -13.45 -5.34 23.76
N PRO A 122 -14.61 -5.00 24.36
CA PRO A 122 -15.92 -5.36 23.82
C PRO A 122 -16.18 -4.79 22.41
N LEU A 123 -15.41 -3.80 21.94
CA LEU A 123 -15.53 -3.25 20.58
C LEU A 123 -15.28 -4.30 19.50
N ARG A 124 -14.54 -5.38 19.79
CA ARG A 124 -14.37 -6.50 18.85
C ARG A 124 -15.69 -7.13 18.39
N ASN A 125 -16.76 -6.99 19.18
CA ASN A 125 -18.07 -7.56 18.84
C ASN A 125 -18.71 -6.87 17.63
N ILE A 126 -18.24 -5.66 17.25
CA ILE A 126 -18.67 -4.98 16.03
C ILE A 126 -18.34 -5.83 14.77
N GLU A 127 -17.32 -6.70 14.84
CA GLU A 127 -17.02 -7.66 13.77
C GLU A 127 -18.21 -8.60 13.47
N THR A 128 -18.97 -8.99 14.49
CA THR A 128 -20.15 -9.86 14.31
C THR A 128 -21.25 -9.20 13.45
N GLY A 129 -21.27 -7.86 13.41
CA GLY A 129 -22.11 -7.02 12.56
C GLY A 129 -21.54 -6.77 11.17
N GLY A 130 -20.46 -7.45 10.78
CA GLY A 130 -19.88 -7.40 9.44
C GLY A 130 -18.87 -6.26 9.22
N ALA A 131 -18.13 -5.87 10.26
CA ALA A 131 -17.14 -4.79 10.16
C ALA A 131 -16.11 -5.04 9.05
N SER A 132 -15.55 -6.25 8.97
CA SER A 132 -14.60 -6.61 7.90
C SER A 132 -15.24 -6.60 6.51
N LYS A 133 -16.48 -7.08 6.36
CA LYS A 133 -17.21 -7.03 5.08
C LYS A 133 -17.39 -5.60 4.58
N LEU A 134 -17.80 -4.68 5.46
CA LEU A 134 -17.95 -3.26 5.14
C LEU A 134 -16.59 -2.59 4.91
N GLY A 135 -15.56 -2.96 5.66
CA GLY A 135 -14.18 -2.52 5.44
C GLY A 135 -13.68 -2.89 4.05
N TYR A 136 -13.93 -4.12 3.59
CA TYR A 136 -13.59 -4.56 2.23
C TYR A 136 -14.38 -3.82 1.15
N ALA A 137 -15.67 -3.53 1.39
CA ALA A 137 -16.44 -2.70 0.47
C ALA A 137 -15.84 -1.28 0.37
N GLY A 138 -15.49 -0.68 1.51
CA GLY A 138 -14.80 0.61 1.57
C GLY A 138 -13.44 0.60 0.85
N LEU A 139 -12.66 -0.47 1.02
CA LEU A 139 -11.41 -0.68 0.31
C LEU A 139 -11.62 -0.70 -1.22
N PHE A 140 -12.63 -1.42 -1.72
CA PHE A 140 -12.92 -1.46 -3.15
C PHE A 140 -13.42 -0.12 -3.70
N LEU A 141 -14.20 0.63 -2.91
CA LEU A 141 -14.60 2.01 -3.25
C LEU A 141 -13.39 2.95 -3.29
N PHE A 142 -12.50 2.86 -2.31
CA PHE A 142 -11.25 3.64 -2.28
C PHE A 142 -10.38 3.34 -3.50
N LEU A 143 -10.21 2.05 -3.83
CA LEU A 143 -9.49 1.61 -5.01
C LEU A 143 -10.10 2.18 -6.30
N THR A 144 -11.42 2.12 -6.43
CA THR A 144 -12.14 2.70 -7.56
C THR A 144 -11.94 4.22 -7.63
N SER A 145 -11.94 4.92 -6.49
CA SER A 145 -11.72 6.37 -6.42
C SER A 145 -10.31 6.77 -6.85
N ILE A 146 -9.27 6.01 -6.46
CA ILE A 146 -7.90 6.26 -6.93
C ILE A 146 -7.84 6.13 -8.45
N GLY A 147 -8.43 5.06 -9.01
CA GLY A 147 -8.47 4.85 -10.46
C GLY A 147 -9.18 6.00 -11.20
N ALA A 148 -10.29 6.50 -10.64
CA ALA A 148 -11.06 7.61 -11.23
C ALA A 148 -10.31 8.96 -11.22
N LYS A 149 -9.34 9.16 -10.33
CA LYS A 149 -8.53 10.39 -10.25
C LYS A 149 -7.37 10.44 -11.26
N ALA A 150 -7.13 9.35 -12.01
CA ALA A 150 -6.08 9.33 -13.01
C ALA A 150 -6.43 10.29 -14.17
N ASP A 151 -5.76 11.44 -14.22
CA ASP A 151 -5.89 12.39 -15.33
C ASP A 151 -4.86 12.11 -16.42
N LEU A 152 -5.34 11.55 -17.54
CA LEU A 152 -4.52 11.18 -18.68
C LEU A 152 -4.32 12.33 -19.68
N ARG A 153 -5.05 13.45 -19.52
CA ARG A 153 -5.07 14.54 -20.52
C ARG A 153 -3.73 15.28 -20.61
N GLY A 154 -2.93 15.28 -19.55
CA GLY A 154 -1.60 15.91 -19.51
C GLY A 154 -0.46 15.04 -20.04
N ILE A 155 -0.66 13.74 -20.26
CA ILE A 155 0.40 12.81 -20.69
C ILE A 155 0.98 13.22 -22.05
N LEU A 156 0.11 13.63 -22.98
CA LEU A 156 0.50 14.01 -24.33
C LEU A 156 1.28 15.35 -24.40
N SER A 157 1.28 16.14 -23.33
CA SER A 157 1.99 17.43 -23.27
C SER A 157 3.51 17.30 -23.09
N ALA A 158 4.00 16.12 -22.69
CA ALA A 158 5.42 15.87 -22.47
C ALA A 158 5.84 14.44 -22.88
N PRO A 159 5.77 14.09 -24.18
CA PRO A 159 5.96 12.73 -24.66
C PRO A 159 7.34 12.14 -24.34
N ALA A 160 8.39 12.97 -24.33
CA ALA A 160 9.74 12.54 -23.96
C ALA A 160 9.83 12.07 -22.49
N LEU A 161 9.16 12.77 -21.57
CA LEU A 161 9.12 12.38 -20.15
C LEU A 161 8.30 11.10 -19.95
N VAL A 162 7.22 10.93 -20.71
CA VAL A 162 6.39 9.71 -20.66
C VAL A 162 7.17 8.50 -21.16
N LEU A 163 7.91 8.64 -22.27
CA LEU A 163 8.80 7.61 -22.78
C LEU A 163 9.87 7.24 -21.76
N ALA A 164 10.53 8.23 -21.15
CA ALA A 164 11.54 7.99 -20.12
C ALA A 164 10.96 7.27 -18.89
N ALA A 165 9.80 7.72 -18.38
CA ALA A 165 9.14 7.10 -17.24
C ALA A 165 8.66 5.67 -17.54
N THR A 166 8.13 5.44 -18.75
CA THR A 166 7.71 4.10 -19.20
C THR A 166 8.91 3.17 -19.31
N LEU A 167 10.00 3.62 -19.94
CA LEU A 167 11.24 2.85 -20.04
C LEU A 167 11.79 2.53 -18.65
N TRP A 168 11.77 3.49 -17.72
CA TRP A 168 12.23 3.29 -16.35
C TRP A 168 11.40 2.21 -15.63
N ILE A 169 10.07 2.28 -15.72
CA ILE A 169 9.19 1.24 -15.17
C ILE A 169 9.47 -0.11 -15.83
N LEU A 170 9.67 -0.18 -17.15
CA LEU A 170 9.98 -1.43 -17.83
C LEU A 170 11.30 -2.05 -17.34
N ILE A 171 12.34 -1.23 -17.12
CA ILE A 171 13.61 -1.68 -16.55
C ILE A 171 13.36 -2.24 -15.15
N HIS A 172 12.69 -1.47 -14.28
CA HIS A 172 12.34 -1.90 -12.92
C HIS A 172 11.57 -3.23 -12.90
N ILE A 173 10.53 -3.36 -13.72
CA ILE A 173 9.74 -4.59 -13.84
C ILE A 173 10.62 -5.75 -14.31
N SER A 174 11.49 -5.53 -15.30
CA SER A 174 12.38 -6.57 -15.80
C SER A 174 13.29 -7.10 -14.70
N PHE A 175 13.87 -6.22 -13.87
CA PHE A 175 14.66 -6.63 -12.70
C PHE A 175 13.83 -7.37 -11.66
N MET A 176 12.61 -6.89 -11.37
CA MET A 176 11.71 -7.55 -10.42
C MET A 176 11.32 -8.95 -10.89
N PHE A 177 10.98 -9.13 -12.17
CA PHE A 177 10.64 -10.43 -12.74
C PHE A 177 11.85 -11.36 -12.83
N ALA A 178 13.03 -10.84 -13.16
CA ALA A 178 14.27 -11.63 -13.14
C ALA A 178 14.58 -12.13 -11.72
N GLY A 179 14.49 -11.24 -10.71
CA GLY A 179 14.65 -11.60 -9.31
C GLY A 179 13.60 -12.62 -8.84
N ALA A 180 12.34 -12.41 -9.23
CA ALA A 180 11.25 -13.35 -8.94
C ALA A 180 11.54 -14.74 -9.51
N ARG A 181 12.11 -14.81 -10.71
CA ARG A 181 12.43 -16.07 -11.40
C ARG A 181 13.64 -16.79 -10.80
N LEU A 182 14.63 -16.04 -10.35
CA LEU A 182 15.82 -16.57 -9.68
C LEU A 182 15.48 -17.13 -8.29
N LEU A 183 14.67 -16.40 -7.53
CA LEU A 183 14.34 -16.73 -6.15
C LEU A 183 13.05 -17.55 -5.99
N LYS A 184 12.34 -17.84 -7.10
CA LYS A 184 11.05 -18.56 -7.14
C LYS A 184 10.00 -17.95 -6.20
N VAL A 185 9.83 -16.64 -6.31
CA VAL A 185 8.98 -15.83 -5.43
C VAL A 185 7.56 -15.72 -6.00
N PRO A 186 6.49 -15.75 -5.19
CA PRO A 186 5.12 -15.59 -5.68
C PRO A 186 4.82 -14.18 -6.17
N MET A 187 3.82 -14.05 -7.06
CA MET A 187 3.39 -12.80 -7.68
C MET A 187 3.03 -11.72 -6.66
N PHE A 188 2.41 -12.12 -5.54
CA PHE A 188 2.10 -11.22 -4.43
C PHE A 188 3.30 -10.37 -3.99
N LEU A 189 4.45 -11.00 -3.75
CA LEU A 189 5.65 -10.29 -3.28
C LEU A 189 6.23 -9.38 -4.36
N VAL A 190 6.16 -9.81 -5.62
CA VAL A 190 6.57 -8.99 -6.78
C VAL A 190 5.70 -7.75 -6.90
N ALA A 191 4.38 -7.92 -6.82
CA ALA A 191 3.41 -6.83 -6.98
C ALA A 191 3.50 -5.81 -5.83
N VAL A 192 3.47 -6.28 -4.59
CA VAL A 192 3.56 -5.42 -3.41
C VAL A 192 4.92 -4.75 -3.30
N GLY A 193 6.01 -5.50 -3.53
CA GLY A 193 7.36 -4.94 -3.55
C GLY A 193 7.54 -3.91 -4.66
N SER A 194 7.00 -4.15 -5.86
CA SER A 194 7.06 -3.16 -6.94
C SER A 194 6.29 -1.89 -6.60
N GLN A 195 5.10 -2.00 -6.01
CA GLN A 195 4.29 -0.83 -5.67
C GLN A 195 4.83 -0.07 -4.47
N ALA A 196 5.45 -0.76 -3.52
CA ALA A 196 6.20 -0.11 -2.45
C ALA A 196 7.31 0.81 -2.98
N ASN A 197 7.97 0.43 -4.08
CA ASN A 197 9.04 1.22 -4.69
C ASN A 197 8.55 2.31 -5.65
N ILE A 198 7.45 2.07 -6.39
CA ILE A 198 6.93 3.03 -7.38
C ILE A 198 5.89 3.97 -6.76
N GLY A 199 4.87 3.41 -6.12
CA GLY A 199 3.70 4.15 -5.63
C GLY A 199 3.70 4.40 -4.12
N GLY A 200 4.66 3.83 -3.39
CA GLY A 200 4.94 4.14 -1.99
C GLY A 200 3.89 3.71 -0.98
N ALA A 201 3.95 4.34 0.20
CA ALA A 201 3.12 4.02 1.36
C ALA A 201 1.61 4.14 1.09
N ALA A 202 1.18 5.00 0.16
CA ALA A 202 -0.24 5.24 -0.11
C ALA A 202 -0.89 4.13 -0.95
N SER A 203 -0.16 3.53 -1.89
CA SER A 203 -0.72 2.60 -2.89
C SER A 203 -0.31 1.14 -2.68
N ALA A 204 0.85 0.89 -2.06
CA ALA A 204 1.30 -0.46 -1.74
C ALA A 204 0.32 -1.26 -0.84
N PRO A 205 -0.33 -0.66 0.20
CA PRO A 205 -1.36 -1.36 0.98
C PRO A 205 -2.55 -1.81 0.11
N VAL A 206 -2.92 -0.98 -0.86
CA VAL A 206 -4.06 -1.23 -1.76
C VAL A 206 -3.76 -2.40 -2.67
N VAL A 207 -2.55 -2.42 -3.24
CA VAL A 207 -2.07 -3.54 -4.06
C VAL A 207 -2.00 -4.81 -3.23
N ALA A 208 -1.44 -4.76 -2.02
CA ALA A 208 -1.39 -5.94 -1.14
C ALA A 208 -2.78 -6.52 -0.86
N ALA A 209 -3.75 -5.65 -0.56
CA ALA A 209 -5.12 -6.06 -0.25
C ALA A 209 -5.89 -6.65 -1.45
N ALA A 210 -5.48 -6.32 -2.67
CA ALA A 210 -6.06 -6.90 -3.89
C ALA A 210 -5.63 -8.36 -4.13
N TYR A 211 -4.45 -8.75 -3.63
CA TYR A 211 -3.98 -10.14 -3.69
C TYR A 211 -4.48 -10.93 -2.47
N TYR A 212 -4.22 -10.40 -1.28
CA TYR A 212 -4.69 -10.96 -0.02
C TYR A 212 -5.17 -9.82 0.86
N LYS A 213 -6.47 -9.77 1.08
CA LYS A 213 -7.17 -8.72 1.83
C LYS A 213 -6.50 -8.37 3.16
N ALA A 214 -6.05 -9.38 3.90
CA ALA A 214 -5.40 -9.20 5.19
C ALA A 214 -3.94 -8.68 5.13
N MET A 215 -3.35 -8.55 3.94
CA MET A 215 -1.95 -8.13 3.76
C MET A 215 -1.78 -6.61 3.59
N ALA A 216 -2.85 -5.81 3.67
CA ALA A 216 -2.76 -4.35 3.58
C ALA A 216 -1.72 -3.73 4.54
N PRO A 217 -1.60 -4.15 5.82
CA PRO A 217 -0.57 -3.60 6.73
C PRO A 217 0.85 -3.91 6.27
N VAL A 218 1.08 -5.09 5.70
CA VAL A 218 2.40 -5.47 5.17
C VAL A 218 2.76 -4.58 3.98
N GLY A 219 1.81 -4.32 3.08
CA GLY A 219 2.00 -3.42 1.95
C GLY A 219 2.37 -2.00 2.39
N LEU A 220 1.78 -1.49 3.47
CA LEU A 220 2.17 -0.20 4.03
C LEU A 220 3.62 -0.18 4.49
N LEU A 221 4.01 -1.13 5.33
CA LEU A 221 5.34 -1.17 5.91
C LEU A 221 6.40 -1.25 4.80
N LEU A 222 6.14 -2.07 3.79
CA LEU A 222 6.99 -2.14 2.59
C LEU A 222 7.02 -0.81 1.85
N GLY A 223 5.89 -0.12 1.67
CA GLY A 223 5.84 1.19 1.00
C GLY A 223 6.61 2.29 1.75
N VAL A 224 6.54 2.30 3.08
CA VAL A 224 7.33 3.21 3.93
C VAL A 224 8.83 2.89 3.82
N LEU A 225 9.19 1.61 3.85
CA LEU A 225 10.59 1.17 3.64
C LEU A 225 11.09 1.53 2.24
N GLY A 226 10.24 1.42 1.21
CA GLY A 226 10.54 1.81 -0.16
C GLY A 226 10.92 3.29 -0.26
N TYR A 227 10.19 4.18 0.43
CA TYR A 227 10.54 5.60 0.50
C TYR A 227 11.88 5.86 1.18
N LEU A 228 12.14 5.17 2.30
CA LEU A 228 13.42 5.31 2.99
C LEU A 228 14.59 4.95 2.08
N VAL A 229 14.55 3.76 1.50
CA VAL A 229 15.63 3.27 0.62
C VAL A 229 15.72 4.13 -0.64
N GLY A 230 14.57 4.50 -1.21
CA GLY A 230 14.46 5.33 -2.41
C GLY A 230 15.08 6.71 -2.24
N ASN A 231 14.90 7.36 -1.08
CA ASN A 231 15.50 8.66 -0.81
C ASN A 231 17.03 8.61 -0.87
N TYR A 232 17.66 7.64 -0.21
CA TYR A 232 19.11 7.48 -0.24
C TYR A 232 19.63 7.07 -1.61
N ALA A 233 18.97 6.10 -2.24
CA ALA A 233 19.35 5.64 -3.58
C ALA A 233 19.22 6.78 -4.61
N GLY A 234 18.20 7.62 -4.49
CA GLY A 234 17.97 8.79 -5.34
C GLY A 234 19.06 9.84 -5.18
N LEU A 235 19.44 10.16 -3.94
CA LEU A 235 20.56 11.09 -3.66
C LEU A 235 21.89 10.55 -4.18
N LEU A 236 22.15 9.25 -3.98
CA LEU A 236 23.33 8.60 -4.53
C LEU A 236 23.33 8.65 -6.06
N CYS A 237 22.19 8.37 -6.70
CA CYS A 237 22.05 8.46 -8.15
C CYS A 237 22.30 9.89 -8.66
N ALA A 238 21.75 10.91 -8.00
CA ALA A 238 21.99 12.31 -8.33
C ALA A 238 23.47 12.67 -8.22
N PHE A 239 24.15 12.20 -7.17
CA PHE A 239 25.58 12.39 -6.99
C PHE A 239 26.41 11.72 -8.11
N LEU A 240 26.08 10.47 -8.46
CA LEU A 240 26.74 9.74 -9.55
C LEU A 240 26.51 10.42 -10.92
N LEU A 241 25.30 10.90 -11.18
CA LEU A 241 24.99 11.64 -12.40
C LEU A 241 25.75 12.97 -12.47
N LYS A 242 25.88 13.68 -11.35
CA LYS A 242 26.68 14.90 -11.28
C LYS A 242 28.15 14.61 -11.62
N LEU A 243 28.73 13.54 -11.05
CA LEU A 243 30.10 13.12 -11.39
C LEU A 243 30.26 12.74 -12.86
N ALA A 244 29.26 12.11 -13.46
CA ALA A 244 29.29 11.73 -14.87
C ALA A 244 29.12 12.92 -15.83
N ASN A 245 28.47 14.00 -15.38
CA ASN A 245 28.13 15.16 -16.21
C ASN A 245 29.13 16.33 -16.09
N GLY A 246 30.11 16.26 -15.17
CA GLY A 246 31.10 17.32 -14.90
C GLY A 246 30.63 18.32 -13.85
#